data_AF-A0A0Q4NJ48-F1
#
_entry.id   AF-A0A0Q4NJ48-F1
#
_cell.length_a   1.000
_cell.length_b   1.000
_cell.length_c   1.000
_cell.angle_alpha   90.00
_cell.angle_beta   90.00
_cell.angle_gamma   90.00
#
_symmetry.space_group_name_H-M   'P 1'
#
loop_
_entity.id
_entity.type
_entity.pdbx_description
1 polymer ?
#
loop_
_entity_poly.entity_id
_entity_poly.type
_entity_poly.pdbx_seq_one_letter_code
_entity_poly.pdbx_strand_id
1 'polypeptide(L)'
;MTPGEFETFVRDRASLGWSRQRVCQTLGITPVKLAHLTEGMDDIPWPKPSCGAGHRLHYQSIKGQFPLYLQRNIEKALAANAKKYPQYTLCGVQGSVRELFVAWSDYIDVSLCTVRRRLAAGKSLYDALFLPATPANSRNQGRRKIPTYRKLRRTRPKQAAIAQINNPI
;
A
#
# COMPACT_ATOMS: atom_id res chain seq x y z
N MET A 1 47.65 18.48 -3.93
CA MET A 1 47.31 17.17 -3.37
C MET A 1 48.24 16.17 -4.01
N THR A 2 49.21 15.69 -3.24
CA THR A 2 50.11 14.62 -3.69
C THR A 2 49.34 13.30 -3.81
N PRO A 3 49.84 12.30 -4.55
CA PRO A 3 49.17 11.00 -4.66
C PRO A 3 48.92 10.32 -3.30
N GLY A 4 49.84 10.45 -2.34
CA GLY A 4 49.68 9.89 -0.99
C GLY A 4 48.63 10.63 -0.14
N GLU A 5 48.55 11.96 -0.27
CA GLU A 5 47.46 12.76 0.34
C GLU A 5 46.10 12.40 -0.27
N PHE A 6 46.08 12.05 -1.56
CA PHE A 6 44.87 11.60 -2.24
C PHE A 6 44.37 10.26 -1.73
N GLU A 7 45.25 9.28 -1.65
CA GLU A 7 44.92 7.97 -1.12
C GLU A 7 44.38 8.04 0.32
N THR A 8 45.10 8.74 1.19
CA THR A 8 44.70 8.88 2.60
C THR A 8 43.34 9.57 2.73
N PHE A 9 43.09 10.63 1.95
CA PHE A 9 41.79 11.28 1.91
C PHE A 9 40.67 10.34 1.47
N VAL A 10 40.86 9.60 0.38
CA VAL A 10 39.83 8.69 -0.15
C VAL A 10 39.52 7.58 0.84
N ARG A 11 40.54 6.98 1.46
CA ARG A 11 40.36 5.93 2.49
C ARG A 11 39.64 6.45 3.73
N ASP A 12 40.05 7.61 4.25
CA ASP A 12 39.38 8.25 5.38
C ASP A 12 37.88 8.46 5.09
N ARG A 13 37.56 9.06 3.94
CA ARG A 13 36.15 9.30 3.55
C ARG A 13 35.36 8.01 3.30
N ALA A 14 35.98 6.99 2.71
CA ALA A 14 35.33 5.69 2.53
C ALA A 14 35.02 5.03 3.89
N SER A 15 35.93 5.11 4.86
CA SER A 15 35.73 4.61 6.23
C SER A 15 34.57 5.31 6.95
N LEU A 16 34.36 6.60 6.66
CA LEU A 16 33.21 7.39 7.12
C LEU A 16 31.90 7.05 6.38
N GLY A 17 31.92 6.07 5.48
CA GLY A 17 30.74 5.62 4.73
C GLY A 17 30.37 6.52 3.56
N TRP A 18 31.32 7.28 2.99
CA TRP A 18 31.05 8.05 1.78
C TRP A 18 31.03 7.15 0.54
N SER A 19 30.11 7.44 -0.38
CA SER A 19 30.08 6.77 -1.68
C SER A 19 31.12 7.38 -2.64
N ARG A 20 31.52 6.61 -3.66
CA ARG A 20 32.38 7.09 -4.76
C ARG A 20 31.87 8.40 -5.37
N GLN A 21 30.56 8.48 -5.61
CA GLN A 21 29.93 9.67 -6.18
C GLN A 21 30.08 10.91 -5.29
N ARG A 22 29.98 10.75 -3.97
CA ARG A 22 30.14 11.86 -3.02
C ARG A 22 31.59 12.36 -2.98
N VAL A 23 32.54 11.43 -3.04
CA VAL A 23 33.98 11.76 -3.16
C VAL A 23 34.24 12.51 -4.47
N CYS A 24 33.71 12.03 -5.61
CA CYS A 24 33.81 12.73 -6.90
C CYS A 24 33.26 14.15 -6.85
N GLN A 25 32.06 14.35 -6.28
CA GLN A 25 31.44 15.66 -6.15
C GLN A 25 32.28 16.62 -5.30
N THR A 26 32.88 16.10 -4.22
CA THR A 26 33.68 16.90 -3.29
C THR A 26 35.01 17.32 -3.92
N LEU A 27 35.63 16.43 -4.69
CA LEU A 27 36.89 16.67 -5.37
C LEU A 27 36.71 17.36 -6.73
N GLY A 28 35.48 17.55 -7.20
CA GLY A 28 35.18 18.11 -8.52
C GLY A 28 35.70 17.26 -9.68
N ILE A 29 35.80 15.94 -9.50
CA ILE A 29 36.33 15.01 -10.51
C ILE A 29 35.24 14.09 -11.05
N THR A 30 35.44 13.61 -12.28
CA THR A 30 34.54 12.61 -12.87
C THR A 30 34.77 11.23 -12.25
N PRO A 31 33.76 10.34 -12.25
CA PRO A 31 33.92 8.97 -11.76
C PRO A 31 35.01 8.17 -12.48
N VAL A 32 35.19 8.41 -13.79
CA VAL A 32 36.24 7.80 -14.61
C VAL A 32 37.62 8.24 -14.13
N LYS A 33 37.81 9.54 -13.87
CA LYS A 33 39.06 10.06 -13.32
C LYS A 33 39.34 9.50 -11.92
N LEU A 34 38.33 9.37 -11.08
CA LEU A 34 38.48 8.71 -9.78
C LEU A 34 38.94 7.25 -9.95
N ALA A 35 38.33 6.50 -10.86
CA ALA A 35 38.69 5.11 -11.13
C ALA A 35 40.17 4.98 -11.52
N HIS A 36 40.66 5.83 -12.44
CA HIS A 36 42.07 5.86 -12.85
C HIS A 36 43.01 6.26 -11.72
N LEU A 37 42.64 7.23 -10.89
CA LEU A 37 43.47 7.62 -9.74
C LEU A 37 43.54 6.53 -8.67
N THR A 38 42.54 5.64 -8.64
CA THR A 38 42.51 4.47 -7.75
C THR A 38 43.06 3.19 -8.39
N GLU A 39 43.43 3.24 -9.67
CA GLU A 39 43.94 2.11 -10.46
C GLU A 39 45.38 1.83 -10.02
N GLY A 40 45.54 0.97 -9.01
CA GLY A 40 46.82 0.64 -8.39
C GLY A 40 46.86 0.82 -6.87
N MET A 41 45.78 1.31 -6.26
CA MET A 41 45.62 1.35 -4.81
C MET A 41 45.08 0.02 -4.27
N ASP A 42 45.38 -0.34 -3.02
CA ASP A 42 44.71 -1.49 -2.37
C ASP A 42 43.20 -1.26 -2.30
N ASP A 43 42.43 -2.35 -2.24
CA ASP A 43 40.97 -2.28 -2.26
C ASP A 43 40.44 -1.30 -1.19
N ILE A 44 39.54 -0.43 -1.62
CA ILE A 44 39.00 0.65 -0.79
C ILE A 44 37.61 0.18 -0.34
N PRO A 45 37.31 0.18 0.97
CA PRO A 45 36.07 -0.36 1.51
C PRO A 45 34.89 0.58 1.23
N TRP A 46 34.48 0.66 -0.02
CA TRP A 46 33.35 1.48 -0.43
C TRP A 46 32.04 0.91 0.15
N PRO A 47 31.14 1.76 0.68
CA PRO A 47 29.82 1.31 1.08
C PRO A 47 29.04 0.79 -0.14
N LYS A 48 28.23 -0.24 0.07
CA LYS A 48 27.31 -0.75 -0.96
C LYS A 48 26.40 0.38 -1.48
N PRO A 49 25.95 0.31 -2.74
CA PRO A 49 24.97 1.25 -3.28
C PRO A 49 23.78 1.41 -2.32
N SER A 50 23.34 2.65 -2.12
CA SER A 50 22.25 3.01 -1.18
C SER A 50 22.51 2.75 0.32
N CYS A 51 23.70 2.27 0.71
CA CYS A 51 24.07 2.07 2.11
C CYS A 51 25.00 3.15 2.67
N GLY A 52 25.42 4.12 1.83
CA GLY A 52 26.30 5.21 2.24
C GLY A 52 25.67 6.18 3.23
N ALA A 53 26.51 6.92 3.95
CA ALA A 53 26.10 7.91 4.96
C ALA A 53 25.14 8.97 4.40
N GLY A 54 25.34 9.41 3.16
CA GLY A 54 24.43 10.36 2.49
C GLY A 54 23.01 9.82 2.31
N HIS A 55 22.86 8.55 1.95
CA HIS A 55 21.54 7.93 1.80
C HIS A 55 20.83 7.76 3.15
N ARG A 56 21.59 7.38 4.19
CA ARG A 56 21.07 7.30 5.56
C ARG A 56 20.56 8.64 6.07
N LEU A 57 21.35 9.71 5.89
CA LEU A 57 20.96 11.07 6.29
C LEU A 57 19.74 11.56 5.51
N HIS A 58 19.71 11.31 4.19
CA HIS A 58 18.55 11.65 3.38
C HIS A 58 17.30 10.91 3.86
N TYR A 59 17.39 9.58 4.05
CA TYR A 59 16.28 8.78 4.57
C TYR A 59 15.79 9.30 5.92
N GLN A 60 16.70 9.60 6.86
CA GLN A 60 16.34 10.19 8.15
C GLN A 60 15.65 11.54 8.00
N SER A 61 16.09 12.40 7.06
CA SER A 61 15.49 13.72 6.82
C SER A 61 14.06 13.64 6.28
N ILE A 62 13.75 12.60 5.49
CA ILE A 62 12.42 12.41 4.90
C ILE A 62 11.54 11.46 5.72
N LYS A 63 12.10 10.78 6.74
CA LYS A 63 11.40 9.77 7.51
C LYS A 63 10.22 10.40 8.24
N GLY A 64 9.02 9.87 8.02
CA GLY A 64 7.78 10.37 8.62
C GLY A 64 7.18 11.57 7.89
N GLN A 65 7.81 12.08 6.84
CA GLN A 65 7.25 13.13 5.99
C GLN A 65 6.66 12.51 4.72
N PHE A 66 5.36 12.69 4.52
CA PHE A 66 4.74 12.39 3.23
C PHE A 66 5.01 13.53 2.25
N PRO A 67 5.28 13.25 0.97
CA PRO A 67 5.35 14.29 -0.05
C PRO A 67 4.08 15.16 -0.07
N LEU A 68 4.22 16.46 -0.35
CA LEU A 68 3.11 17.43 -0.31
C LEU A 68 1.90 17.00 -1.16
N TYR A 69 2.13 16.39 -2.33
CA TYR A 69 1.03 15.93 -3.19
C TYR A 69 0.22 14.79 -2.52
N LEU A 70 0.89 13.93 -1.76
CA LEU A 70 0.25 12.81 -1.08
C LEU A 70 -0.58 13.31 0.10
N GLN A 71 -0.06 14.28 0.86
CA GLN A 71 -0.80 14.97 1.91
C GLN A 71 -2.09 15.60 1.36
N ARG A 72 -1.99 16.37 0.27
CA ARG A 72 -3.15 16.98 -0.41
C ARG A 72 -4.17 15.94 -0.89
N ASN A 73 -3.71 14.79 -1.36
CA ASN A 73 -4.61 13.71 -1.80
C ASN A 73 -5.34 13.06 -0.63
N ILE A 74 -4.66 12.89 0.52
CA ILE A 74 -5.28 12.42 1.76
C ILE A 74 -6.36 13.41 2.22
N GLU A 75 -6.05 14.71 2.26
CA GLU A 75 -7.01 15.77 2.61
C GLU A 75 -8.24 15.78 1.69
N LYS A 76 -8.02 15.68 0.36
CA LYS A 76 -9.11 15.57 -0.62
C LYS A 76 -9.98 14.34 -0.37
N ALA A 77 -9.36 13.20 -0.07
CA ALA A 77 -10.09 11.97 0.22
C ALA A 77 -10.92 12.08 1.51
N LEU A 78 -10.37 12.69 2.56
CA LEU A 78 -11.08 12.97 3.81
C LEU A 78 -12.27 13.91 3.57
N ALA A 79 -12.08 15.00 2.82
CA ALA A 79 -13.14 15.93 2.48
C ALA A 79 -14.25 15.28 1.63
N ALA A 80 -13.88 14.44 0.65
CA ALA A 80 -14.84 13.69 -0.16
C ALA A 80 -15.63 12.68 0.70
N ASN A 81 -14.96 12.00 1.64
CA ASN A 81 -15.61 11.10 2.57
C ASN A 81 -16.58 11.84 3.50
N ALA A 82 -16.19 13.00 4.03
CA ALA A 82 -17.06 13.83 4.86
C ALA A 82 -18.35 14.27 4.14
N LYS A 83 -18.27 14.53 2.82
CA LYS A 83 -19.45 14.83 1.99
C LYS A 83 -20.31 13.61 1.70
N LYS A 84 -19.68 12.44 1.52
CA LYS A 84 -20.38 11.21 1.09
C LYS A 84 -21.04 10.47 2.24
N TYR A 85 -20.45 10.52 3.43
CA TYR A 85 -20.94 9.77 4.58
C TYR A 85 -21.59 10.71 5.60
N PRO A 86 -22.87 10.46 5.96
CA PRO A 86 -23.53 11.24 6.99
C PRO A 86 -22.80 11.13 8.33
N GLN A 87 -22.74 12.27 9.02
CA GLN A 87 -22.30 12.37 10.41
C GLN A 87 -23.48 12.06 11.32
N TYR A 88 -23.23 11.29 12.36
CA TYR A 88 -24.23 10.93 13.36
C TYR A 88 -23.76 11.34 14.74
N THR A 89 -24.70 11.51 15.65
CA THR A 89 -24.43 11.79 17.05
C THR A 89 -24.99 10.66 17.91
N LEU A 90 -24.16 10.11 18.80
CA LEU A 90 -24.53 9.08 19.75
C LEU A 90 -23.97 9.44 21.13
N CYS A 91 -24.83 9.54 22.15
CA CYS A 91 -24.41 9.85 23.53
C CYS A 91 -23.51 11.10 23.63
N GLY A 92 -23.76 12.12 22.80
CA GLY A 92 -22.97 13.37 22.78
C GLY A 92 -21.70 13.32 21.93
N VAL A 93 -21.34 12.16 21.37
CA VAL A 93 -20.18 12.01 20.49
C VAL A 93 -20.64 12.01 19.03
N GLN A 94 -19.99 12.86 18.22
CA GLN A 94 -20.28 12.97 16.80
C GLN A 94 -19.22 12.25 15.97
N GLY A 95 -19.65 11.54 14.94
CA GLY A 95 -18.75 10.87 14.00
C GLY A 95 -19.47 10.09 12.92
N SER A 96 -18.70 9.47 12.03
CA SER A 96 -19.22 8.52 11.06
C SER A 96 -19.70 7.24 11.74
N VAL A 97 -20.60 6.49 11.10
CA VAL A 97 -21.07 5.18 11.61
C VAL A 97 -19.92 4.26 11.98
N ARG A 98 -18.81 4.29 11.21
CA ARG A 98 -17.65 3.44 11.47
C ARG A 98 -16.88 3.89 12.71
N GLU A 99 -16.67 5.18 12.89
CA GLU A 99 -15.97 5.72 14.06
C GLU A 99 -16.77 5.45 15.33
N LEU A 100 -18.07 5.69 15.29
CA LEU A 100 -18.95 5.40 16.42
C LEU A 100 -18.98 3.88 16.68
N PHE A 101 -19.11 3.05 15.66
CA PHE A 101 -19.04 1.59 15.84
C PHE A 101 -17.76 1.11 16.54
N VAL A 102 -16.61 1.70 16.21
CA VAL A 102 -15.34 1.38 16.87
C VAL A 102 -15.34 1.85 18.33
N ALA A 103 -15.81 3.07 18.59
CA ALA A 103 -15.85 3.67 19.93
C ALA A 103 -16.74 2.90 20.92
N TRP A 104 -17.80 2.22 20.45
CA TRP A 104 -18.68 1.38 21.29
C TRP A 104 -18.50 -0.11 21.03
N SER A 105 -17.43 -0.54 20.37
CA SER A 105 -17.28 -1.93 19.92
C SER A 105 -17.36 -2.97 21.05
N ASP A 106 -16.93 -2.62 22.27
CA ASP A 106 -17.02 -3.48 23.46
C ASP A 106 -18.46 -3.75 23.93
N TYR A 107 -19.41 -2.91 23.52
CA TYR A 107 -20.82 -2.97 23.92
C TYR A 107 -21.75 -3.40 22.79
N ILE A 108 -21.20 -3.70 21.60
CA ILE A 108 -21.97 -3.98 20.39
C ILE A 108 -21.79 -5.44 19.97
N ASP A 109 -22.91 -6.19 19.92
CA ASP A 109 -22.95 -7.59 19.47
C ASP A 109 -23.36 -7.74 17.98
N VAL A 110 -23.40 -6.65 17.23
CA VAL A 110 -23.81 -6.66 15.82
C VAL A 110 -22.68 -6.22 14.89
N SER A 111 -22.60 -6.81 13.70
CA SER A 111 -21.60 -6.39 12.72
C SER A 111 -21.92 -5.01 12.12
N LEU A 112 -20.87 -4.26 11.73
CA LEU A 112 -21.02 -2.96 11.07
C LEU A 112 -21.93 -3.02 9.81
N CYS A 113 -21.89 -4.13 9.07
CA CYS A 113 -22.80 -4.35 7.94
C CYS A 113 -24.28 -4.39 8.37
N THR A 114 -24.57 -4.95 9.54
CA THR A 114 -25.92 -4.99 10.10
C THR A 114 -26.36 -3.60 10.56
N VAL A 115 -25.48 -2.85 11.22
CA VAL A 115 -25.74 -1.45 11.60
C VAL A 115 -26.11 -0.61 10.37
N ARG A 116 -25.31 -0.68 9.30
CA ARG A 116 -25.57 0.04 8.04
C ARG A 116 -26.92 -0.31 7.42
N ARG A 117 -27.27 -1.60 7.42
CA ARG A 117 -28.56 -2.09 6.91
C ARG A 117 -29.74 -1.59 7.74
N ARG A 118 -29.60 -1.54 9.07
CA ARG A 118 -30.63 -1.00 9.97
C ARG A 118 -30.83 0.50 9.77
N LEU A 119 -29.74 1.26 9.62
CA LEU A 119 -29.79 2.68 9.27
C LEU A 119 -30.47 2.91 7.91
N ALA A 120 -30.13 2.11 6.89
CA ALA A 120 -30.78 2.19 5.58
C ALA A 120 -32.28 1.83 5.63
N ALA A 121 -32.69 1.01 6.60
CA ALA A 121 -34.09 0.70 6.89
C ALA A 121 -34.79 1.78 7.75
N GLY A 122 -34.13 2.90 8.04
CA GLY A 122 -34.70 4.03 8.78
C GLY A 122 -34.64 3.91 10.31
N LYS A 123 -33.90 2.93 10.86
CA LYS A 123 -33.70 2.84 12.31
C LYS A 123 -32.82 3.99 12.83
N SER A 124 -33.03 4.39 14.09
CA SER A 124 -32.13 5.30 14.78
C SER A 124 -30.72 4.69 14.91
N LEU A 125 -29.68 5.52 15.05
CA LEU A 125 -28.33 5.02 15.23
C LEU A 125 -28.19 4.18 16.52
N TYR A 126 -28.84 4.63 17.60
CA TYR A 126 -28.84 3.91 18.87
C TYR A 126 -29.43 2.49 18.69
N ASP A 127 -30.60 2.39 18.08
CA ASP A 127 -31.22 1.09 17.79
C ASP A 127 -30.37 0.26 16.82
N ALA A 128 -29.73 0.90 15.85
CA ALA A 128 -28.91 0.21 14.88
C ALA A 128 -27.72 -0.51 15.54
N LEU A 129 -27.13 0.10 16.59
CA LEU A 129 -25.98 -0.43 17.32
C LEU A 129 -26.38 -1.40 18.45
N PHE A 130 -27.43 -1.07 19.22
CA PHE A 130 -27.74 -1.79 20.46
C PHE A 130 -28.90 -2.79 20.36
N LEU A 131 -29.71 -2.79 19.29
CA LEU A 131 -30.66 -3.90 19.14
C LEU A 131 -29.88 -5.21 18.96
N PRO A 132 -30.20 -6.27 19.72
CA PRO A 132 -29.63 -7.59 19.45
C PRO A 132 -29.95 -7.98 18.00
N ALA A 133 -29.03 -8.71 17.37
CA ALA A 133 -29.33 -9.29 16.07
C ALA A 133 -30.59 -10.16 16.23
N THR A 134 -31.69 -9.80 15.55
CA THR A 134 -32.82 -10.72 15.46
C THR A 134 -32.25 -12.01 14.87
N PRO A 135 -32.37 -13.16 15.55
CA PRO A 135 -31.84 -14.41 15.03
C PRO A 135 -32.44 -14.57 13.65
N ALA A 136 -31.56 -14.54 12.64
CA ALA A 136 -32.00 -14.68 11.27
C ALA A 136 -32.71 -16.03 11.19
N ASN A 137 -34.03 -15.96 11.07
CA ASN A 137 -34.93 -17.01 10.59
C ASN A 137 -34.19 -18.35 10.40
N SER A 138 -34.38 -19.29 11.33
CA SER A 138 -33.85 -20.67 11.29
C SER A 138 -34.10 -21.40 9.95
N ARG A 139 -34.93 -20.83 9.06
CA ARG A 139 -35.18 -21.23 7.68
C ARG A 139 -33.96 -21.33 6.75
N ASN A 140 -32.81 -20.73 7.08
CA ASN A 140 -31.60 -20.82 6.24
C ASN A 140 -30.55 -21.85 6.70
N GLN A 141 -30.77 -22.55 7.83
CA GLN A 141 -29.86 -23.62 8.26
C GLN A 141 -29.86 -24.84 7.31
N GLY A 142 -30.80 -24.89 6.35
CA GLY A 142 -30.91 -25.96 5.34
C GLY A 142 -30.34 -25.64 3.95
N ARG A 143 -29.81 -24.44 3.67
CA ARG A 143 -29.20 -24.16 2.35
C ARG A 143 -27.81 -24.78 2.26
N ARG A 144 -27.77 -26.07 1.96
CA ARG A 144 -26.56 -26.81 1.54
C ARG A 144 -25.81 -25.99 0.49
N LYS A 145 -24.52 -25.73 0.72
CA LYS A 145 -23.62 -25.11 -0.27
C LYS A 145 -23.70 -25.95 -1.55
N ILE A 146 -24.18 -25.36 -2.64
CA ILE A 146 -24.16 -26.02 -3.96
C ILE A 146 -22.68 -26.25 -4.32
N PRO A 147 -22.23 -27.50 -4.55
CA PRO A 147 -20.86 -27.77 -4.92
C PRO A 147 -20.47 -27.03 -6.20
N THR A 148 -19.29 -26.43 -6.20
CA THR A 148 -18.78 -25.51 -7.23
C THR A 148 -18.51 -26.17 -8.59
N TYR A 149 -18.65 -27.49 -8.74
CA TYR A 149 -18.44 -28.19 -10.01
C TYR A 149 -19.54 -27.97 -11.05
N ARG A 150 -20.70 -27.37 -10.68
CA ARG A 150 -21.79 -27.08 -11.64
C ARG A 150 -21.55 -25.85 -12.54
N LYS A 151 -20.40 -25.18 -12.42
CA LYS A 151 -20.04 -24.00 -13.23
C LYS A 151 -19.31 -24.32 -14.55
N LEU A 152 -19.06 -25.58 -14.87
CA LEU A 152 -18.33 -26.01 -16.09
C LEU A 152 -19.25 -26.45 -17.24
N ARG A 153 -20.32 -25.72 -17.53
CA ARG A 153 -21.14 -25.94 -18.74
C ARG A 153 -21.59 -24.64 -19.39
N ARG A 154 -20.63 -23.77 -19.69
CA ARG A 154 -20.77 -22.70 -20.69
C ARG A 154 -19.46 -22.50 -21.47
N THR A 155 -18.88 -23.59 -21.94
CA THR A 155 -17.94 -23.54 -23.07
C THR A 155 -18.77 -23.61 -24.35
N ARG A 156 -18.93 -22.47 -25.03
CA ARG A 156 -19.43 -22.42 -26.41
C ARG A 156 -18.53 -23.31 -27.28
N PRO A 157 -19.06 -24.22 -28.11
CA PRO A 157 -18.22 -24.85 -29.13
C PRO A 157 -17.84 -23.77 -30.17
N LYS A 158 -16.53 -23.58 -30.36
CA LYS A 158 -15.99 -22.88 -31.53
C LYS A 158 -16.32 -23.71 -32.76
N GLN A 159 -16.74 -23.00 -33.79
CA GLN A 159 -17.05 -23.44 -35.16
C GLN A 159 -16.15 -24.59 -35.63
N ALA A 160 -16.76 -25.70 -36.05
CA ALA A 160 -16.15 -26.68 -36.92
C ALA A 160 -17.24 -27.38 -37.74
N ALA A 161 -16.98 -27.53 -39.03
CA ALA A 161 -17.67 -28.35 -40.03
C ALA A 161 -19.02 -27.84 -40.57
N ILE A 162 -18.95 -27.01 -41.60
CA ILE A 162 -19.87 -27.12 -42.75
C ILE A 162 -19.00 -27.20 -44.01
N ALA A 163 -19.37 -28.13 -44.89
CA ALA A 163 -18.89 -28.36 -46.26
C ALA A 163 -17.76 -29.39 -46.47
N GLN A 164 -18.10 -30.67 -46.30
CA GLN A 164 -17.85 -31.70 -47.32
C GLN A 164 -19.14 -32.52 -47.48
N ILE A 165 -19.35 -33.15 -48.65
CA ILE A 165 -20.60 -33.67 -49.27
C ILE A 165 -21.06 -32.65 -50.35
N ASN A 166 -20.73 -32.76 -51.64
CA ASN A 166 -20.72 -33.92 -52.53
C ASN A 166 -19.65 -33.84 -53.66
N ASN A 167 -18.91 -34.92 -53.88
CA ASN A 167 -18.40 -35.40 -55.19
C ASN A 167 -19.49 -36.35 -55.79
N PRO A 168 -19.43 -36.91 -57.03
CA PRO A 168 -18.56 -36.72 -58.21
C PRO A 168 -19.32 -36.58 -59.57
N ILE A 169 -18.59 -36.23 -60.64
CA ILE A 169 -18.44 -36.86 -62.00
C ILE A 169 -17.75 -35.83 -62.90
#